data_AF-H1FWM2-F1
#
_entry.id   AF-H1FWM2-F1
#
_cell.length_a   1.000
_cell.length_b   1.000
_cell.length_c   1.000
_cell.angle_alpha   90.00
_cell.angle_beta   90.00
_cell.angle_gamma   90.00
#
_symmetry.space_group_name_H-M   'P 1'
#
loop_
_entity.id
_entity.type
_entity.pdbx_description
1 polymer ?
#
loop_
_entity_poly.entity_id
_entity_poly.type
_entity_poly.pdbx_seq_one_letter_code
_entity_poly.pdbx_strand_id
1 'polypeptide(L)' 'MKRINCRRCQFYFVTWEKNQPHGCRAYGFKAPQIPSLVVFQSSGMDCSLFKEKAPVK' A
#
# COMPACT_ATOMS: atom_id res chain seq x y z
N MET A 1 -10.73 1.82 -10.72
CA MET A 1 -9.89 2.07 -9.54
C MET A 1 -10.75 2.11 -8.30
N LYS A 2 -10.72 1.03 -7.52
CA LYS A 2 -11.32 1.00 -6.19
C LYS A 2 -10.49 1.90 -5.27
N ARG A 3 -11.13 2.87 -4.60
CA ARG A 3 -10.44 3.75 -3.64
C ARG A 3 -10.07 2.93 -2.38
N ILE A 4 -8.85 2.42 -2.35
CA ILE A 4 -8.30 1.64 -1.25
C ILE A 4 -7.44 2.55 -0.36
N ASN A 5 -7.74 2.60 0.94
CA ASN A 5 -6.96 3.37 1.91
C ASN A 5 -5.78 2.54 2.44
N CYS A 6 -4.63 2.58 1.76
CA CYS A 6 -3.43 1.86 2.21
C CYS A 6 -3.02 2.17 3.65
N ARG A 7 -3.28 3.37 4.18
CA ARG A 7 -3.00 3.70 5.59
C ARG A 7 -3.71 2.79 6.60
N ARG A 8 -4.89 2.29 6.24
CA ARG A 8 -5.68 1.33 7.02
C ARG A 8 -5.27 -0.12 6.73
N CYS A 9 -4.34 -0.37 5.81
CA CYS A 9 -3.88 -1.72 5.49
C CYS A 9 -2.85 -2.20 6.51
N GLN A 10 -2.97 -3.44 6.99
CA GLN A 10 -2.00 -4.04 7.90
C GLN A 10 -0.60 -4.19 7.30
N PHE A 11 -0.51 -4.31 5.97
CA PHE A 11 0.75 -4.50 5.26
C PHE A 11 1.45 -3.19 4.91
N TYR A 12 0.77 -2.06 5.05
CA TYR A 12 1.33 -0.75 4.77
C TYR A 12 2.24 -0.31 5.91
N PHE A 13 3.42 0.16 5.54
CA PHE A 13 4.37 0.76 6.45
C PHE A 13 4.95 2.03 5.83
N VAL A 14 5.31 2.97 6.68
CA VAL A 14 6.05 4.17 6.28
C VAL A 14 7.52 3.82 6.31
N THR A 15 8.22 4.17 5.24
CA THR A 15 9.66 4.04 5.11
C THR A 15 10.29 5.40 5.37
N TRP A 16 11.47 5.41 5.99
CA TRP A 16 12.23 6.63 6.29
C TRP A 16 13.10 7.08 5.10
N GLU A 17 12.80 6.59 3.90
CA GLU A 17 13.52 6.92 2.67
C GLU A 17 12.81 8.07 1.96
N LYS A 18 13.51 9.19 1.76
CA LYS A 18 12.96 10.41 1.15
C LYS A 18 12.33 10.16 -0.24
N ASN A 19 12.94 9.28 -1.03
CA ASN A 19 12.48 8.98 -2.39
C ASN A 19 11.33 7.96 -2.42
N GLN A 20 11.16 7.17 -1.36
CA GLN A 20 10.21 6.09 -1.29
C GLN A 20 9.67 6.01 0.13
N PRO A 21 8.71 6.87 0.54
CA PRO A 21 8.20 6.91 1.91
C PRO A 21 7.07 5.90 2.17
N HIS A 22 6.59 5.20 1.14
CA HIS A 22 5.51 4.23 1.26
C HIS A 22 5.98 2.81 0.93
N GLY A 23 5.82 1.88 1.87
CA GLY A 23 6.13 0.47 1.69
C GLY A 23 4.89 -0.43 1.78
N CYS A 24 4.91 -1.55 1.05
CA CYS A 24 3.90 -2.61 1.16
C CYS A 24 4.56 -3.96 1.44
N ARG A 25 4.30 -4.55 2.61
CA ARG A 25 4.88 -5.86 3.00
C ARG A 25 4.31 -7.02 2.21
N ALA A 26 3.06 -6.93 1.76
CA ALA A 26 2.41 -8.00 1.01
C ALA A 26 3.06 -8.23 -0.37
N TYR A 27 3.49 -7.14 -1.02
CA TYR A 27 4.17 -7.20 -2.32
C TYR A 27 5.69 -7.05 -2.21
N GLY A 28 6.22 -6.64 -1.05
CA GLY A 28 7.66 -6.56 -0.81
C GLY A 28 8.37 -5.36 -1.43
N PHE A 29 7.65 -4.31 -1.86
CA PHE A 29 8.25 -3.13 -2.48
C PHE A 29 8.05 -1.84 -1.66
N LYS A 30 8.85 -0.83 -2.01
CA LYS A 30 8.77 0.55 -1.54
C LYS A 30 8.53 1.46 -2.74
N ALA A 31 7.86 2.58 -2.54
CA ALA A 31 7.51 3.49 -3.61
C ALA A 31 7.33 4.94 -3.12
N PRO A 32 7.50 5.92 -4.03
CA PRO A 32 7.17 7.32 -3.78
C PRO A 32 5.66 7.56 -3.59
N GLN A 33 4.84 6.71 -4.22
CA GLN A 33 3.38 6.82 -4.28
C GLN A 33 2.72 5.78 -3.35
N ILE A 34 1.43 5.94 -3.10
CA ILE A 34 0.64 4.97 -2.33
C ILE A 34 0.71 3.58 -2.99
N PRO A 35 0.95 2.49 -2.25
CA PRO A 35 1.19 1.18 -2.86
C PRO A 35 0.03 0.65 -3.70
N SER A 36 -1.23 0.96 -3.36
CA SER A 36 -2.38 0.56 -4.20
C SER A 36 -2.35 1.19 -5.58
N LEU A 37 -1.81 2.40 -5.70
CA LEU A 37 -1.71 3.14 -6.96
C LEU A 37 -0.57 2.57 -7.82
N VAL A 38 0.54 2.21 -7.18
CA VAL A 38 1.67 1.54 -7.83
C VAL A 38 1.26 0.16 -8.37
N VAL A 39 0.56 -0.65 -7.55
CA VAL A 39 0.02 -1.94 -7.99
C VAL A 39 -0.93 -1.77 -9.17
N PHE A 40 -1.80 -0.75 -9.14
CA PHE A 40 -2.69 -0.45 -10.26
C PHE A 40 -1.94 -0.04 -11.52
N GLN A 41 -0.90 0.80 -11.41
CA GLN A 41 -0.06 1.18 -12.57
C GLN A 41 0.72 0.00 -13.14
N SER A 42 1.26 -0.88 -12.30
CA SER A 42 2.09 -2.00 -12.75
C SER A 42 1.27 -3.18 -13.26
N SER A 43 0.14 -3.50 -12.63
CA SER A 43 -0.65 -4.69 -12.94
C SER A 43 -1.95 -4.40 -13.69
N GLY A 44 -2.39 -3.14 -13.78
CA GLY A 44 -3.69 -2.75 -14.33
C GLY A 44 -4.89 -3.15 -13.46
N MET A 45 -4.65 -3.77 -12.30
CA MET A 45 -5.66 -4.29 -11.38
C MET A 45 -5.58 -3.59 -10.02
N ASP A 46 -6.73 -3.48 -9.35
CA ASP A 46 -6.77 -2.96 -7.98
C ASP A 46 -6.05 -3.91 -6.99
N CYS A 47 -5.60 -3.38 -5.85
CA CYS A 47 -4.84 -4.15 -4.86
C CYS A 47 -5.68 -5.28 -4.22
N SER A 48 -5.42 -6.53 -4.62
CA SER A 48 -6.10 -7.74 -4.11
C SER A 48 -5.65 -8.15 -2.71
N LEU A 49 -4.46 -7.73 -2.28
CA LEU A 49 -3.88 -8.08 -0.98
C LEU A 49 -4.20 -7.05 0.13
N PHE A 50 -5.15 -6.14 -0.12
CA PHE A 50 -5.56 -5.19 0.90
C PHE A 50 -6.24 -5.92 2.07
N LYS A 51 -5.71 -5.73 3.28
CA LYS A 51 -6.31 -6.25 4.50
C LYS A 51 -6.36 -5.14 5.55
N GLU A 52 -7.56 -4.79 5.96
CA GLU A 52 -7.78 -3.71 6.92
C GLU A 52 -7.21 -4.08 8.29
N LYS A 53 -6.54 -3.13 8.95
CA LYS A 53 -6.12 -3.23 10.35
C LYS A 53 -7.36 -3.36 11.21
N ALA A 54 -7.34 -4.29 12.16
CA ALA A 54 -8.41 -4.37 13.15
C ALA A 54 -8.55 -3.02 13.85
N PRO A 55 -9.77 -2.47 14.00
CA PRO A 55 -9.97 -1.28 14.81
C PRO A 55 -9.51 -1.59 16.24
N VAL A 56 -8.60 -0.77 16.76
CA VAL A 56 -8.27 -0.80 18.19
C VAL A 56 -9.52 -0.28 18.90
N LYS A 57 -10.18 -1.17 19.65
CA LYS A 57 -11.33 -0.82 20.50
C LYS A 57 -10.90 0.06 21.67
#